data_AF-A0A3B8LXW1-F1
#
_entry.id   AF-A0A3B8LXW1-F1
#
_cell.length_a   1.000
_cell.length_b   1.000
_cell.length_c   1.000
_cell.angle_alpha   90.00
_cell.angle_beta   90.00
_cell.angle_gamma   90.00
#
_symmetry.space_group_name_H-M   'P 1'
#
loop_
_entity.id
_entity.type
_entity.pdbx_description
1 polymer ?
#
loop_
_entity_poly.entity_id
_entity_poly.type
_entity_poly.pdbx_seq_one_letter_code
_entity_poly.pdbx_strand_id
1 'polypeptide(L)'
;EARSLRGKISYSDRRKLDEFLDSVRDVEQRIDRAGADGKFQGWRPTLTKPNIPRPKDGLPQDVDEHMRLMSDILVLGFQTDTTRVATLKLNNDHSSMRFPHLGVDYMIHHLLSHNDTADWLKVNQFFIEQLAYIATKLDRIQEGERTALDNSMLLYCSSMLTGHHDATQLPVV
;
A
#
# COMPACT_ATOMS: atom_id res chain seq x y z
N GLU A 1 -14.00 16.70 6.91
CA GLU A 1 -14.36 17.35 5.62
C GLU A 1 -15.87 17.47 5.38
N ALA A 2 -16.68 16.42 5.56
CA ALA A 2 -18.15 16.50 5.38
C ALA A 2 -18.87 17.58 6.22
N ARG A 3 -18.40 17.85 7.46
CA ARG A 3 -18.96 18.91 8.33
C ARG A 3 -18.82 20.33 7.74
N SER A 4 -17.76 20.61 6.96
CA SER A 4 -17.57 21.94 6.38
C SER A 4 -18.46 22.17 5.16
N LEU A 5 -18.78 21.10 4.41
CA LEU A 5 -19.69 21.13 3.28
C LEU A 5 -21.16 21.30 3.72
N ARG A 6 -21.53 20.73 4.88
CA ARG A 6 -22.87 20.83 5.46
C ARG A 6 -23.33 22.28 5.67
N GLY A 7 -22.40 23.20 5.97
CA GLY A 7 -22.70 24.63 6.12
C GLY A 7 -22.95 25.38 4.79
N LYS A 8 -22.52 24.82 3.66
CA LYS A 8 -22.48 25.48 2.34
C LYS A 8 -23.56 25.02 1.37
N ILE A 9 -24.36 24.01 1.74
CA ILE A 9 -25.36 23.39 0.86
C ILE A 9 -26.79 23.65 1.36
N SER A 10 -27.75 23.53 0.42
CA SER A 10 -29.18 23.73 0.66
C SER A 10 -29.75 22.69 1.64
N TYR A 11 -30.89 22.99 2.25
CA TYR A 11 -31.52 22.07 3.21
C TYR A 11 -31.84 20.69 2.61
N SER A 12 -32.31 20.64 1.36
CA SER A 12 -32.57 19.39 0.64
C SER A 12 -31.30 18.59 0.39
N ASP A 13 -30.19 19.26 0.08
CA ASP A 13 -28.91 18.60 -0.18
C ASP A 13 -28.26 18.11 1.12
N ARG A 14 -28.44 18.84 2.23
CA ARG A 14 -28.04 18.37 3.56
C ARG A 14 -28.69 17.04 3.90
N ARG A 15 -29.98 16.90 3.58
CA ARG A 15 -30.72 15.67 3.84
C ARG A 15 -30.19 14.49 3.03
N LYS A 16 -29.92 14.68 1.73
CA LYS A 16 -29.32 13.64 0.89
C LYS A 16 -27.89 13.28 1.31
N LEU A 17 -27.11 14.27 1.71
CA LEU A 17 -25.75 14.06 2.22
C LEU A 17 -25.78 13.29 3.54
N ASP A 18 -26.68 13.65 4.46
CA ASP A 18 -26.86 12.94 5.72
C ASP A 18 -27.31 11.48 5.47
N GLU A 19 -28.26 11.24 4.55
CA GLU A 19 -28.67 9.88 4.13
C GLU A 19 -27.51 9.05 3.54
N PHE A 20 -26.67 9.65 2.71
CA PHE A 20 -25.50 8.97 2.15
C PHE A 20 -24.48 8.62 3.24
N LEU A 21 -24.16 9.57 4.12
CA LEU A 21 -23.20 9.36 5.20
C LEU A 21 -23.71 8.34 6.23
N ASP A 22 -25.02 8.33 6.50
CA ASP A 22 -25.64 7.33 7.37
C ASP A 22 -25.60 5.94 6.73
N SER A 23 -25.83 5.83 5.41
CA SER A 23 -25.69 4.56 4.67
C SER A 23 -24.26 4.02 4.70
N VAL A 24 -23.26 4.88 4.43
CA VAL A 24 -21.83 4.51 4.54
C VAL A 24 -21.51 4.05 5.95
N ARG A 25 -21.95 4.79 6.96
CA ARG A 25 -21.69 4.49 8.36
C ARG A 25 -22.38 3.22 8.84
N ASP A 26 -23.58 2.91 8.33
CA ASP A 26 -24.28 1.67 8.64
C ASP A 26 -23.54 0.46 8.03
N VAL A 27 -23.02 0.60 6.81
CA VAL A 27 -22.15 -0.42 6.20
C VAL A 27 -20.86 -0.61 7.00
N GLU A 28 -20.17 0.48 7.38
CA GLU A 28 -18.98 0.43 8.24
C GLU A 28 -19.28 -0.27 9.57
N GLN A 29 -20.37 0.10 10.25
CA GLN A 29 -20.76 -0.54 11.52
C GLN A 29 -21.14 -2.01 11.35
N ARG A 30 -21.75 -2.39 10.23
CA ARG A 30 -22.06 -3.79 9.93
C ARG A 30 -20.79 -4.60 9.68
N ILE A 31 -19.79 -4.01 9.02
CA ILE A 31 -18.46 -4.62 8.84
C ILE A 31 -17.76 -4.76 10.20
N ASP A 32 -17.78 -3.72 11.03
CA ASP A 32 -17.16 -3.73 12.37
C ASP A 32 -17.81 -4.77 13.30
N ARG A 33 -19.15 -4.84 13.33
CA ARG A 33 -19.88 -5.84 14.12
C ARG A 33 -19.66 -7.26 13.60
N ALA A 34 -19.62 -7.45 12.28
CA ALA A 34 -19.25 -8.74 11.70
C ALA A 34 -17.83 -9.16 12.11
N GLY A 35 -16.91 -8.19 12.19
CA GLY A 35 -15.56 -8.33 12.75
C GLY A 35 -15.54 -8.77 14.21
N ALA A 36 -16.33 -8.09 15.07
CA ALA A 36 -16.29 -8.24 16.53
C ALA A 36 -17.05 -9.47 17.06
N ASP A 37 -18.13 -9.88 16.40
CA ASP A 37 -19.02 -10.92 16.93
C ASP A 37 -18.40 -12.33 16.90
N GLY A 38 -17.24 -12.53 16.25
CA GLY A 38 -16.57 -13.85 16.17
C GLY A 38 -17.40 -14.92 15.47
N LYS A 39 -18.56 -14.55 14.94
CA LYS A 39 -19.50 -15.36 14.15
C LYS A 39 -19.10 -15.42 12.67
N PHE A 40 -17.81 -15.32 12.37
CA PHE A 40 -17.33 -15.65 11.03
C PHE A 40 -17.60 -17.14 10.79
N GLN A 41 -18.72 -17.45 10.14
CA GLN A 41 -18.78 -18.61 9.26
C GLN A 41 -17.89 -18.27 8.06
N GLY A 42 -16.57 -18.40 8.22
CA GLY A 42 -15.59 -17.93 7.25
C GLY A 42 -14.15 -18.21 7.68
N TRP A 43 -13.21 -17.83 6.82
CA TRP A 43 -11.78 -17.99 7.05
C TRP A 43 -11.31 -17.24 8.31
N ARG A 44 -10.37 -17.83 9.04
CA ARG A 44 -9.72 -17.22 10.21
C ARG A 44 -8.26 -16.94 9.89
N PRO A 45 -7.68 -15.87 10.45
CA PRO A 45 -6.28 -15.51 10.21
C PRO A 45 -5.36 -16.69 10.51
N THR A 46 -4.44 -16.98 9.60
CA THR A 46 -3.44 -18.04 9.81
C THR A 46 -2.52 -17.71 10.98
N LEU A 47 -2.36 -16.44 11.32
CA LEU A 47 -1.65 -15.96 12.49
C LEU A 47 -2.54 -15.01 13.29
N THR A 48 -2.60 -15.19 14.60
CA THR A 48 -3.27 -14.22 15.51
C THR A 48 -2.31 -13.17 16.06
N LYS A 49 -1.01 -13.40 15.92
CA LYS A 49 0.07 -12.48 16.31
C LYS A 49 1.22 -12.60 15.31
N PRO A 50 2.02 -11.54 15.11
CA PRO A 50 3.22 -11.60 14.28
C PRO A 50 4.14 -12.75 14.71
N ASN A 51 4.59 -13.55 13.75
CA ASN A 51 5.52 -14.67 13.97
C ASN A 51 6.99 -14.27 13.72
N ILE A 52 7.24 -13.02 13.35
CA ILE A 52 8.58 -12.46 13.22
C ILE A 52 8.93 -11.63 14.45
N PRO A 53 10.21 -11.59 14.87
CA PRO A 53 10.63 -10.68 15.92
C PRO A 53 10.39 -9.23 15.48
N ARG A 54 10.00 -8.38 16.44
CA ARG A 54 9.93 -6.94 16.19
C ARG A 54 11.30 -6.45 15.68
N PRO A 55 11.35 -5.67 14.58
CA PRO A 55 12.60 -5.06 14.14
C PRO A 55 13.27 -4.27 15.26
N LYS A 56 14.60 -4.24 15.26
CA LYS A 56 15.38 -3.46 16.25
C LYS A 56 15.01 -1.98 16.15
N ASP A 57 15.16 -1.27 17.26
CA ASP A 57 14.97 0.18 17.26
C ASP A 57 16.04 0.86 16.38
N GLY A 58 15.61 1.87 15.61
CA GLY A 58 16.43 2.55 14.60
C GLY A 58 15.90 2.34 13.18
N LEU A 59 16.19 3.29 12.29
CA LEU A 59 15.90 3.12 10.86
C LEU A 59 17.08 2.39 10.20
N PRO A 60 16.83 1.29 9.45
CA PRO A 60 17.84 0.68 8.61
C PRO A 60 18.49 1.76 7.73
N GLN A 61 19.81 1.75 7.65
CA GLN A 61 20.53 2.69 6.77
C GLN A 61 20.43 2.25 5.31
N ASP A 62 20.22 0.95 5.08
CA ASP A 62 20.07 0.36 3.76
C ASP A 62 18.62 0.45 3.29
N VAL A 63 18.44 1.09 2.13
CA VAL A 63 17.12 1.39 1.54
C VAL A 63 16.35 0.12 1.20
N ASP A 64 17.04 -0.89 0.69
CA ASP A 64 16.46 -2.18 0.32
C ASP A 64 15.99 -2.97 1.54
N GLU A 65 16.77 -3.00 2.63
CA GLU A 65 16.34 -3.62 3.88
C GLU A 65 15.11 -2.91 4.44
N HIS A 66 15.10 -1.57 4.43
CA HIS A 66 13.96 -0.80 4.92
C HIS A 66 12.69 -1.07 4.12
N MET A 67 12.77 -1.10 2.78
CA MET A 67 11.61 -1.41 1.92
C MET A 67 11.10 -2.84 2.13
N ARG A 68 11.99 -3.82 2.30
CA ARG A 68 11.62 -5.20 2.61
C ARG A 68 10.92 -5.31 3.95
N LEU A 69 11.42 -4.65 4.98
CA LEU A 69 10.79 -4.61 6.31
C LEU A 69 9.39 -4.00 6.25
N MET A 70 9.21 -2.88 5.53
CA MET A 70 7.90 -2.27 5.37
C MET A 70 6.93 -3.15 4.57
N SER A 71 7.43 -3.86 3.56
CA SER A 71 6.67 -4.86 2.80
C SER A 71 6.23 -6.03 3.70
N ASP A 72 7.10 -6.49 4.60
CA ASP A 72 6.80 -7.54 5.57
C ASP A 72 5.73 -7.12 6.57
N ILE A 73 5.80 -5.89 7.08
CA ILE A 73 4.78 -5.32 7.97
C ILE A 73 3.43 -5.26 7.25
N LEU A 74 3.41 -4.84 5.98
CA LEU A 74 2.19 -4.83 5.18
C LEU A 74 1.61 -6.24 5.07
N VAL A 75 2.40 -7.22 4.64
CA VAL A 75 1.95 -8.62 4.49
C VAL A 75 1.44 -9.19 5.81
N LEU A 76 2.11 -8.90 6.93
CA LEU A 76 1.66 -9.32 8.26
C LEU A 76 0.30 -8.72 8.60
N GLY A 77 0.07 -7.45 8.31
CA GLY A 77 -1.21 -6.79 8.55
C GLY A 77 -2.38 -7.50 7.86
N PHE A 78 -2.16 -8.05 6.67
CA PHE A 78 -3.14 -8.88 5.96
C PHE A 78 -3.21 -10.29 6.58
N GLN A 79 -2.06 -10.93 6.81
CA GLN A 79 -1.99 -12.29 7.35
C GLN A 79 -2.65 -12.43 8.73
N THR A 80 -2.50 -11.41 9.58
CA THR A 80 -3.10 -11.35 10.92
C THR A 80 -4.48 -10.69 10.94
N ASP A 81 -5.02 -10.36 9.76
CA ASP A 81 -6.31 -9.68 9.61
C ASP A 81 -6.43 -8.42 10.49
N THR A 82 -5.33 -7.67 10.57
CA THR A 82 -5.26 -6.43 11.35
C THR A 82 -5.77 -5.25 10.53
N THR A 83 -5.64 -5.31 9.21
CA THR A 83 -6.24 -4.35 8.28
C THR A 83 -6.66 -5.03 6.98
N ARG A 84 -7.70 -4.48 6.34
CA ARG A 84 -8.14 -4.89 4.99
C ARG A 84 -7.57 -4.00 3.88
N VAL A 85 -7.05 -2.83 4.24
CA VAL A 85 -6.54 -1.82 3.31
C VAL A 85 -5.21 -1.29 3.83
N ALA A 86 -4.22 -1.17 2.94
CA ALA A 86 -2.95 -0.54 3.24
C ALA A 86 -2.42 0.22 2.03
N THR A 87 -1.67 1.29 2.30
CA THR A 87 -0.91 2.03 1.28
C THR A 87 0.54 2.06 1.72
N LEU A 88 1.45 1.60 0.86
CA LEU A 88 2.88 1.64 1.11
C LEU A 88 3.56 2.54 0.09
N LYS A 89 4.15 3.64 0.57
CA LYS A 89 5.02 4.49 -0.23
C LYS A 89 6.45 3.98 -0.09
N LEU A 90 6.99 3.36 -1.14
CA LEU A 90 8.37 2.84 -1.14
C LEU A 90 9.40 3.96 -1.10
N ASN A 91 9.19 5.01 -1.90
CA ASN A 91 10.09 6.16 -1.95
C ASN A 91 9.33 7.47 -2.18
N ASN A 92 9.96 8.58 -1.82
CA ASN A 92 9.60 9.90 -2.26
C ASN A 92 10.45 10.29 -3.50
N ASP A 93 9.82 10.53 -4.65
CA ASP A 93 10.55 10.75 -5.91
C ASP A 93 11.41 12.02 -5.90
N HIS A 94 11.06 13.01 -5.08
CA HIS A 94 11.87 14.21 -4.87
C HIS A 94 12.96 14.04 -3.80
N SER A 95 13.17 12.82 -3.29
CA SER A 95 14.21 12.56 -2.30
C SER A 95 15.61 12.58 -2.90
N SER A 96 16.58 12.89 -2.04
CA SER A 96 18.02 12.73 -2.28
C SER A 96 18.47 11.27 -2.15
N MET A 97 17.54 10.30 -2.21
CA MET A 97 17.84 8.88 -2.07
C MET A 97 18.76 8.39 -3.20
N ARG A 98 19.69 7.51 -2.87
CA ARG A 98 20.61 6.86 -3.80
C ARG A 98 20.48 5.34 -3.68
N PHE A 99 20.93 4.60 -4.69
CA PHE A 99 20.82 3.14 -4.76
C PHE A 99 22.21 2.50 -4.96
N PRO A 100 23.14 2.65 -3.99
CA PRO A 100 24.49 2.09 -4.10
C PRO A 100 24.47 0.56 -4.23
N HIS A 101 23.50 -0.13 -3.63
CA HIS A 101 23.31 -1.57 -3.78
C HIS A 101 22.99 -2.01 -5.23
N LEU A 102 22.51 -1.10 -6.08
CA LEU A 102 22.30 -1.30 -7.52
C LEU A 102 23.47 -0.79 -8.38
N GLY A 103 24.56 -0.32 -7.74
CA GLY A 103 25.66 0.36 -8.41
C GLY A 103 25.34 1.79 -8.86
N VAL A 104 24.25 2.39 -8.38
CA VAL A 104 23.80 3.74 -8.76
C VAL A 104 23.94 4.68 -7.56
N ASP A 105 25.15 5.21 -7.37
CA ASP A 105 25.48 6.12 -6.25
C ASP A 105 25.93 7.52 -6.72
N TYR A 106 26.25 7.69 -8.00
CA TYR A 106 26.75 8.96 -8.53
C TYR A 106 25.66 10.04 -8.64
N MET A 107 24.38 9.65 -8.57
CA MET A 107 23.25 10.55 -8.76
C MET A 107 22.07 10.15 -7.86
N ILE A 108 21.35 11.16 -7.37
CA ILE A 108 20.14 10.95 -6.57
C ILE A 108 18.96 10.56 -7.44
N HIS A 109 18.00 9.82 -6.88
CA HIS A 109 16.80 9.31 -7.55
C HIS A 109 16.08 10.39 -8.36
N HIS A 110 15.86 11.56 -7.75
CA HIS A 110 15.17 12.66 -8.42
C HIS A 110 15.87 13.08 -9.71
N LEU A 111 17.19 13.26 -9.69
CA LEU A 111 17.93 13.66 -10.89
C LEU A 111 18.02 12.51 -11.91
N LEU A 112 18.10 11.27 -11.44
CA LEU A 112 18.06 10.10 -12.30
C LEU A 112 16.74 10.01 -13.07
N SER A 113 15.62 10.38 -12.45
CA SER A 113 14.29 10.33 -13.09
C SER A 113 14.14 11.29 -14.25
N HIS A 114 14.99 12.31 -14.40
CA HIS A 114 14.99 13.20 -15.57
C HIS A 114 15.68 12.60 -16.81
N ASN A 115 16.21 11.38 -16.71
CA ASN A 115 17.00 10.76 -17.78
C ASN A 115 16.48 9.35 -18.09
N ASP A 116 16.07 9.10 -19.34
CA ASP A 116 15.67 7.76 -19.81
C ASP A 116 16.92 6.88 -20.08
N THR A 117 17.53 6.40 -19.00
CA THR A 117 18.78 5.62 -19.02
C THR A 117 18.58 4.19 -18.53
N ALA A 118 19.57 3.33 -18.79
CA ALA A 118 19.58 1.95 -18.27
C ALA A 118 19.60 1.91 -16.72
N ASP A 119 20.23 2.89 -16.07
CA ASP A 119 20.23 2.98 -14.61
C ASP A 119 18.87 3.43 -14.07
N TRP A 120 18.15 4.32 -14.78
CA TRP A 120 16.75 4.62 -14.44
C TRP A 120 15.85 3.38 -14.53
N LEU A 121 16.00 2.59 -15.60
CA LEU A 121 15.29 1.32 -15.75
C LEU A 121 15.64 0.34 -14.61
N LYS A 122 16.93 0.22 -14.25
CA LYS A 122 17.40 -0.66 -13.17
C LYS A 122 16.76 -0.31 -11.83
N VAL A 123 16.68 0.97 -11.49
CA VAL A 123 16.01 1.43 -10.26
C VAL A 123 14.50 1.15 -10.30
N ASN A 124 13.84 1.36 -11.44
CA ASN A 124 12.41 1.01 -11.60
C ASN A 124 12.15 -0.49 -11.47
N GLN A 125 13.01 -1.33 -12.04
CA GLN A 125 12.94 -2.78 -11.87
C GLN A 125 13.03 -3.17 -10.39
N PHE A 126 13.95 -2.55 -9.63
CA PHE A 126 14.06 -2.78 -8.19
C PHE A 126 12.78 -2.44 -7.42
N PHE A 127 12.06 -1.37 -7.78
CA PHE A 127 10.76 -1.06 -7.16
C PHE A 127 9.69 -2.11 -7.50
N ILE A 128 9.64 -2.56 -8.76
CA ILE A 128 8.73 -3.63 -9.19
C ILE A 128 9.07 -4.97 -8.51
N GLU A 129 10.34 -5.24 -8.19
CA GLU A 129 10.75 -6.40 -7.39
C GLU A 129 10.19 -6.36 -5.96
N GLN A 130 9.88 -5.17 -5.41
CA GLN A 130 9.20 -5.08 -4.11
C GLN A 130 7.73 -5.48 -4.23
N LEU A 131 7.06 -5.07 -5.31
CA LEU A 131 5.69 -5.53 -5.62
C LEU A 131 5.64 -7.05 -5.82
N ALA A 132 6.56 -7.59 -6.61
CA ALA A 132 6.66 -9.04 -6.85
C ALA A 132 6.91 -9.81 -5.55
N TYR A 133 7.71 -9.27 -4.64
CA TYR A 133 7.94 -9.86 -3.32
C TYR A 133 6.69 -9.86 -2.44
N ILE A 134 5.93 -8.75 -2.39
CA ILE A 134 4.66 -8.69 -1.68
C ILE A 134 3.70 -9.75 -2.24
N ALA A 135 3.53 -9.79 -3.57
CA ALA A 135 2.68 -10.77 -4.24
C ALA A 135 3.09 -12.21 -3.89
N THR A 136 4.39 -12.52 -3.98
CA THR A 136 4.94 -13.85 -3.64
C THR A 136 4.66 -14.22 -2.19
N LYS A 137 4.72 -13.27 -1.25
CA LYS A 137 4.44 -13.55 0.17
C LYS A 137 2.95 -13.74 0.42
N LEU A 138 2.08 -12.95 -0.21
CA LEU A 138 0.63 -13.14 -0.14
C LEU A 138 0.20 -14.49 -0.74
N ASP A 139 0.83 -14.92 -1.83
CA ASP A 139 0.57 -16.21 -2.47
C ASP A 139 0.93 -17.41 -1.56
N ARG A 140 1.90 -17.23 -0.67
CA ARG A 140 2.29 -18.26 0.31
C ARG A 140 1.37 -18.33 1.54
N ILE A 141 0.42 -17.41 1.68
CA ILE A 141 -0.51 -17.37 2.81
C ILE A 141 -1.82 -18.04 2.39
N GLN A 142 -2.13 -19.19 2.97
CA GLN A 142 -3.36 -19.90 2.65
C GLN A 142 -4.58 -19.28 3.35
N GLU A 143 -5.57 -18.88 2.56
CA GLU A 143 -6.87 -18.36 2.98
C GLU A 143 -8.03 -19.32 2.62
N GLY A 144 -8.07 -20.48 3.30
CA GLY A 144 -9.03 -21.55 3.00
C GLY A 144 -8.59 -22.31 1.75
N GLU A 145 -9.40 -22.29 0.69
CA GLU A 145 -9.10 -22.96 -0.59
C GLU A 145 -8.25 -22.11 -1.56
N ARG A 146 -8.02 -20.83 -1.23
CA ARG A 146 -7.28 -19.86 -2.06
C ARG A 146 -6.14 -19.21 -1.27
N THR A 147 -5.28 -18.45 -1.92
CA THR A 147 -4.21 -17.70 -1.25
C THR A 147 -4.69 -16.29 -0.86
N ALA A 148 -3.96 -15.62 0.03
CA ALA A 148 -4.24 -14.22 0.35
C ALA A 148 -4.06 -13.32 -0.89
N LEU A 149 -3.19 -13.72 -1.83
CA LEU A 149 -3.05 -13.02 -3.11
C LEU A 149 -4.32 -13.14 -3.96
N ASP A 150 -4.92 -14.34 -4.06
CA ASP A 150 -6.16 -14.56 -4.82
C ASP A 150 -7.35 -13.75 -4.28
N ASN A 151 -7.32 -13.42 -2.98
CA ASN A 151 -8.35 -12.65 -2.29
C ASN A 151 -8.02 -11.16 -2.16
N SER A 152 -6.88 -10.72 -2.70
CA SER A 152 -6.41 -9.34 -2.59
C SER A 152 -6.32 -8.66 -3.95
N MET A 153 -6.49 -7.34 -3.95
CA MET A 153 -6.16 -6.49 -5.09
C MET A 153 -4.88 -5.72 -4.76
N LEU A 154 -3.87 -5.86 -5.61
CA LEU A 154 -2.67 -5.03 -5.55
C LEU A 154 -2.78 -3.94 -6.61
N LEU A 155 -2.41 -2.71 -6.24
CA LEU A 155 -2.36 -1.57 -7.14
C LEU A 155 -0.99 -0.91 -7.02
N TYR A 156 -0.25 -0.87 -8.12
CA TYR A 156 1.02 -0.18 -8.21
C TYR A 156 0.88 1.06 -9.06
N CYS A 157 1.09 2.22 -8.45
CA CYS A 157 1.00 3.52 -9.11
C CYS A 157 2.39 4.14 -9.25
N SER A 158 2.64 4.77 -10.40
CA SER A 158 3.79 5.65 -10.60
C SER A 158 3.34 7.10 -10.78
N SER A 159 4.19 8.03 -10.35
CA SER A 159 4.01 9.47 -10.59
C SER A 159 4.42 9.90 -12.00
N MET A 160 5.03 9.00 -12.77
CA MET A 160 5.54 9.24 -14.12
C MET A 160 5.40 7.98 -15.01
N LEU A 161 5.05 8.15 -16.28
CA LEU A 161 5.09 7.07 -17.29
C LEU A 161 6.52 6.84 -17.84
N THR A 162 7.28 7.92 -18.02
CA THR A 162 8.67 7.94 -18.54
C THR A 162 9.48 8.97 -17.75
N GLY A 163 10.78 9.14 -18.01
CA GLY A 163 11.60 10.17 -17.34
C GLY A 163 11.23 11.61 -17.72
N HIS A 164 10.29 11.81 -18.65
CA HIS A 164 9.68 13.10 -18.91
C HIS A 164 8.54 13.35 -17.92
N HIS A 165 8.57 14.50 -17.23
CA HIS A 165 7.56 14.94 -16.25
C HIS A 165 6.21 15.20 -16.92
N ASP A 166 5.51 14.13 -17.27
CA ASP A 166 4.17 14.13 -17.81
C ASP A 166 3.22 13.47 -16.80
N ALA A 167 2.35 14.29 -16.20
CA ALA A 167 1.36 13.85 -15.23
C ALA A 167 0.00 13.49 -15.88
N THR A 168 -0.10 13.49 -17.21
CA THR A 168 -1.34 13.19 -17.94
C THR A 168 -1.50 11.70 -18.26
N GLN A 169 -0.40 10.94 -18.21
CA GLN A 169 -0.39 9.50 -18.40
C GLN A 169 0.36 8.87 -17.23
N LEU A 170 -0.36 8.26 -16.30
CA LEU A 170 0.23 7.61 -15.12
C LEU A 170 -0.07 6.12 -15.17
N PRO A 171 0.95 5.24 -15.08
CA PRO A 171 0.72 3.81 -15.11
C PRO A 171 0.12 3.36 -13.79
N VAL A 172 -0.84 2.46 -13.93
CA VAL A 172 -1.47 1.73 -12.84
C VAL A 172 -1.41 0.26 -13.24
N VAL A 173 -0.72 -0.54 -12.43
CA VAL A 173 -0.57 -2.00 -12.61
C VAL A 173 -1.30 -2.72 -11.50
#